data_AF-A0A8H4JK53-F1
#
_entry.id   AF-A0A8H4JK53-F1
#
_cell.length_a   1.000
_cell.length_b   1.000
_cell.length_c   1.000
_cell.angle_alpha   90.00
_cell.angle_beta   90.00
_cell.angle_gamma   90.00
#
_symmetry.space_group_name_H-M   'P 1'
#
loop_
_entity.id
_entity.type
_entity.pdbx_description
1 polymer ?
#
loop_
_entity_poly.entity_id
_entity_poly.type
_entity_poly.pdbx_seq_one_letter_code
_entity_poly.pdbx_strand_id
1 'polypeptide(L)'
;MAGISGINVASDKTIIGVGNKGIIKGKVLRLVNVKNIIVQNIHVTEFNPQYVWGGDAFTFSGTSKIWFDHCTTSLLGCQHYVFGRDKSTGITLSNNHINGRTQWSAGCDGYHYWTIEMVGQGDQITFQNIFVEHITGCGPALSTTTFIHAVNNVWSDINGHAIEGDTAGRGLVEGNVFKNVKQVVVDDFKGKLNSCPDSAAASATEKYLGHVCQGNIFITSGAFNRKDTGFLSEFKGLPNARSI
;
A
#
# COMPACT_ATOMS: atom_id res chain seq x y z
N MET A 1 -7.21 -7.74 -26.79
CA MET A 1 -7.26 -8.36 -25.45
C MET A 1 -7.92 -7.36 -24.50
N ALA A 2 -9.04 -7.71 -23.87
CA ALA A 2 -9.78 -6.81 -22.97
C ALA A 2 -9.06 -6.51 -21.64
N GLY A 3 -7.92 -7.19 -21.37
CA GLY A 3 -7.21 -7.17 -20.10
C GLY A 3 -5.83 -6.48 -20.07
N ILE A 4 -5.46 -5.67 -21.06
CA ILE A 4 -4.22 -4.84 -20.94
C ILE A 4 -4.57 -3.40 -20.51
N SER A 5 -5.81 -2.96 -20.75
CA SER A 5 -6.26 -1.62 -20.39
C SER A 5 -7.41 -1.70 -19.37
N GLY A 6 -7.18 -1.13 -18.18
CA GLY A 6 -8.20 -1.01 -17.16
C GLY A 6 -9.38 -0.13 -17.59
N ILE A 7 -10.51 -0.27 -16.89
CA ILE A 7 -11.67 0.61 -17.02
C ILE A 7 -11.25 1.99 -16.53
N ASN A 8 -11.26 2.99 -17.41
CA ASN A 8 -11.02 4.37 -17.02
C ASN A 8 -12.19 4.87 -16.15
N VAL A 9 -11.89 5.26 -14.92
CA VAL A 9 -12.86 5.89 -14.01
C VAL A 9 -12.70 7.40 -14.12
N ALA A 10 -13.79 8.10 -14.45
CA ALA A 10 -13.80 9.57 -14.52
C ALA A 10 -13.86 10.19 -13.11
N SER A 11 -13.55 11.48 -12.99
CA SER A 11 -13.72 12.24 -11.75
C SER A 11 -15.16 12.22 -11.23
N ASP A 12 -15.33 12.49 -9.93
CA ASP A 12 -16.64 12.62 -9.26
C ASP A 12 -17.46 11.34 -9.41
N LYS A 13 -16.90 10.22 -8.92
CA LYS A 13 -17.53 8.90 -8.95
C LYS A 13 -17.50 8.25 -7.59
N THR A 14 -18.56 7.52 -7.32
CA THR A 14 -18.68 6.65 -6.15
C THR A 14 -19.06 5.25 -6.66
N ILE A 15 -18.19 4.28 -6.45
CA ILE A 15 -18.38 2.89 -6.84
C ILE A 15 -18.49 2.07 -5.56
N ILE A 16 -19.66 1.48 -5.30
CA ILE A 16 -19.93 0.74 -4.06
C ILE A 16 -20.46 -0.64 -4.41
N GLY A 17 -19.85 -1.68 -3.84
CA GLY A 17 -20.39 -3.04 -3.90
C GLY A 17 -21.45 -3.28 -2.82
N VAL A 18 -22.44 -4.12 -3.13
CA VAL A 18 -23.53 -4.45 -2.21
C VAL A 18 -23.28 -5.80 -1.56
N GLY A 19 -23.11 -5.81 -0.23
CA GLY A 19 -22.77 -7.02 0.52
C GLY A 19 -21.50 -7.66 -0.06
N ASN A 20 -21.56 -8.96 -0.34
CA ASN A 20 -20.44 -9.72 -0.93
C ASN A 20 -20.55 -9.90 -2.46
N LYS A 21 -21.36 -9.08 -3.15
CA LYS A 21 -21.68 -9.25 -4.58
C LYS A 21 -20.94 -8.30 -5.51
N GLY A 22 -20.29 -7.26 -4.98
CA GLY A 22 -19.53 -6.30 -5.78
C GLY A 22 -18.22 -6.89 -6.28
N ILE A 23 -18.25 -7.67 -7.37
CA ILE A 23 -17.06 -8.35 -7.89
C ILE A 23 -16.78 -7.90 -9.32
N ILE A 24 -15.54 -7.50 -9.59
CA ILE A 24 -15.03 -7.25 -10.95
C ILE A 24 -14.04 -8.38 -11.27
N LYS A 25 -14.39 -9.19 -12.28
CA LYS A 25 -13.57 -10.32 -12.74
C LYS A 25 -13.03 -10.06 -14.14
N GLY A 26 -11.78 -10.43 -14.38
CA GLY A 26 -11.17 -10.33 -15.71
C GLY A 26 -10.97 -8.89 -16.22
N LYS A 27 -11.15 -7.88 -15.35
CA LYS A 27 -10.90 -6.47 -15.65
C LYS A 27 -10.59 -5.70 -14.36
N VAL A 28 -10.05 -4.49 -14.53
CA VAL A 28 -9.43 -3.70 -13.46
C VAL A 28 -9.80 -2.23 -13.58
N LEU A 29 -9.52 -1.40 -12.56
CA LEU A 29 -9.84 0.03 -12.57
C LEU A 29 -8.59 0.89 -12.76
N ARG A 30 -8.71 1.90 -13.61
CA ARG A 30 -7.64 2.84 -13.95
C ARG A 30 -8.08 4.27 -13.67
N LEU A 31 -7.34 4.96 -12.81
CA LEU A 31 -7.57 6.33 -12.35
C LEU A 31 -6.37 7.17 -12.78
N VAL A 32 -6.50 7.90 -13.90
CA VAL A 32 -5.41 8.74 -14.43
C VAL A 32 -5.93 10.14 -14.73
N ASN A 33 -5.28 11.16 -14.17
CA ASN A 33 -5.67 12.57 -14.30
C ASN A 33 -7.11 12.85 -13.85
N VAL A 34 -7.53 12.20 -12.76
CA VAL A 34 -8.88 12.29 -12.20
C VAL A 34 -8.85 12.60 -10.70
N LYS A 35 -9.99 13.04 -10.17
CA LYS A 35 -10.10 13.40 -8.76
C LYS A 35 -11.47 13.09 -8.17
N ASN A 36 -11.55 13.10 -6.84
CA ASN A 36 -12.80 12.96 -6.09
C ASN A 36 -13.52 11.64 -6.43
N ILE A 37 -12.87 10.53 -6.10
CA ILE A 37 -13.40 9.18 -6.37
C ILE A 37 -13.40 8.38 -5.08
N ILE A 38 -14.53 7.71 -4.83
CA ILE A 38 -14.69 6.73 -3.76
C ILE A 38 -14.91 5.37 -4.41
N VAL A 39 -14.15 4.36 -3.97
CA VAL A 39 -14.37 2.96 -4.31
C VAL A 39 -14.47 2.17 -3.01
N GLN A 40 -15.61 1.52 -2.78
CA GLN A 40 -15.87 0.85 -1.52
C GLN A 40 -16.46 -0.55 -1.72
N ASN A 41 -16.00 -1.50 -0.92
CA ASN A 41 -16.60 -2.83 -0.78
C ASN A 41 -16.70 -3.59 -2.13
N ILE A 42 -15.62 -3.57 -2.91
CA ILE A 42 -15.53 -4.37 -4.14
C ILE A 42 -14.39 -5.38 -4.07
N HIS A 43 -14.53 -6.49 -4.79
CA HIS A 43 -13.48 -7.49 -4.99
C HIS A 43 -13.04 -7.48 -6.45
N VAL A 44 -11.76 -7.17 -6.69
CA VAL A 44 -11.15 -7.29 -8.03
C VAL A 44 -10.32 -8.56 -8.09
N THR A 45 -10.61 -9.43 -9.05
CA THR A 45 -9.96 -10.75 -9.12
C THR A 45 -9.93 -11.38 -10.51
N GLU A 46 -9.25 -12.52 -10.61
CA GLU A 46 -9.16 -13.37 -11.81
C GLU A 46 -8.72 -12.57 -13.04
N PHE A 47 -7.61 -11.83 -12.90
CA PHE A 47 -7.08 -11.01 -13.96
C PHE A 47 -5.70 -11.47 -14.40
N ASN A 48 -5.69 -12.38 -15.36
CA ASN A 48 -4.48 -12.95 -15.97
C ASN A 48 -3.42 -13.40 -14.93
N PRO A 49 -3.79 -14.15 -13.87
CA PRO A 49 -2.90 -14.44 -12.74
C PRO A 49 -1.61 -15.18 -13.15
N GLN A 50 -1.61 -15.87 -14.29
CA GLN A 50 -0.46 -16.59 -14.82
C GLN A 50 0.53 -15.73 -15.63
N TYR A 51 0.22 -14.47 -15.91
CA TYR A 51 1.03 -13.62 -16.76
C TYR A 51 1.48 -12.35 -16.02
N VAL A 52 2.79 -12.21 -15.81
CA VAL A 52 3.37 -10.91 -15.47
C VAL A 52 3.05 -9.93 -16.61
N TRP A 53 2.72 -8.68 -16.27
CA TRP A 53 2.12 -7.69 -17.19
C TRP A 53 0.71 -8.05 -17.69
N GLY A 54 0.09 -9.08 -17.11
CA GLY A 54 -1.32 -9.43 -17.31
C GLY A 54 -2.29 -8.37 -16.77
N GLY A 55 -1.75 -7.41 -16.00
CA GLY A 55 -2.37 -6.13 -15.63
C GLY A 55 -2.52 -5.94 -14.12
N ASP A 56 -2.78 -4.69 -13.73
CA ASP A 56 -2.79 -4.23 -12.34
C ASP A 56 -4.22 -3.95 -11.87
N ALA A 57 -4.61 -4.37 -10.66
CA ALA A 57 -6.00 -4.22 -10.18
C ALA A 57 -6.45 -2.77 -10.07
N PHE A 58 -5.60 -1.90 -9.49
CA PHE A 58 -5.89 -0.50 -9.30
C PHE A 58 -4.68 0.36 -9.68
N THR A 59 -4.85 1.21 -10.70
CA THR A 59 -3.82 2.14 -11.17
C THR A 59 -4.17 3.58 -10.83
N PHE A 60 -3.22 4.31 -10.25
CA PHE A 60 -3.30 5.74 -9.91
C PHE A 60 -2.16 6.50 -10.60
N SER A 61 -2.45 7.60 -11.31
CA SER A 61 -1.39 8.50 -11.84
C SER A 61 -1.96 9.91 -12.00
N GLY A 62 -1.33 10.91 -11.39
CA GLY A 62 -1.79 12.30 -11.50
C GLY A 62 -3.16 12.54 -10.87
N THR A 63 -3.46 11.84 -9.77
CA THR A 63 -4.81 11.84 -9.17
C THR A 63 -4.88 12.60 -7.84
N SER A 64 -6.08 12.99 -7.41
CA SER A 64 -6.23 13.56 -6.07
C SER A 64 -7.58 13.27 -5.42
N LYS A 65 -7.63 13.25 -4.08
CA LYS A 65 -8.86 12.98 -3.30
C LYS A 65 -9.49 11.65 -3.71
N ILE A 66 -8.74 10.57 -3.51
CA ILE A 66 -9.16 9.22 -3.87
C ILE A 66 -9.23 8.38 -2.60
N TRP A 67 -10.35 7.70 -2.40
CA TRP A 67 -10.57 6.85 -1.24
C TRP A 67 -10.97 5.43 -1.68
N PHE A 68 -10.14 4.45 -1.33
CA PHE A 68 -10.41 3.03 -1.53
C PHE A 68 -10.57 2.37 -0.17
N ASP A 69 -11.77 1.84 0.08
CA ASP A 69 -12.17 1.32 1.38
C ASP A 69 -12.81 -0.07 1.29
N HIS A 70 -12.47 -0.98 2.20
CA HIS A 70 -13.05 -2.34 2.22
C HIS A 70 -12.95 -3.10 0.88
N CYS A 71 -11.95 -2.80 0.06
CA CYS A 71 -11.72 -3.47 -1.21
C CYS A 71 -10.87 -4.72 -1.01
N THR A 72 -11.17 -5.78 -1.75
CA THR A 72 -10.36 -7.00 -1.79
C THR A 72 -9.70 -7.15 -3.16
N THR A 73 -8.47 -7.64 -3.18
CA THR A 73 -7.73 -7.95 -4.41
C THR A 73 -7.08 -9.34 -4.29
N SER A 74 -7.21 -10.17 -5.33
CA SER A 74 -6.63 -11.51 -5.38
C SER A 74 -6.49 -12.03 -6.81
N LEU A 75 -5.61 -13.01 -7.06
CA LEU A 75 -5.47 -13.66 -8.38
C LEU A 75 -5.24 -12.65 -9.52
N LEU A 76 -4.18 -11.86 -9.40
CA LEU A 76 -3.77 -10.84 -10.37
C LEU A 76 -2.47 -11.27 -11.04
N GLY A 77 -2.24 -10.83 -12.28
CA GLY A 77 -0.99 -11.08 -13.00
C GLY A 77 0.17 -10.19 -12.54
N CYS A 78 -0.12 -8.97 -12.09
CA CYS A 78 0.86 -7.99 -11.64
C CYS A 78 0.37 -7.25 -10.38
N GLN A 79 0.41 -5.92 -10.33
CA GLN A 79 0.23 -5.17 -9.08
C GLN A 79 -1.20 -5.22 -8.55
N HIS A 80 -1.37 -5.33 -7.23
CA HIS A 80 -2.67 -5.09 -6.59
C HIS A 80 -2.98 -3.58 -6.57
N TYR A 81 -1.98 -2.76 -6.28
CA TYR A 81 -2.06 -1.30 -6.36
C TYR A 81 -0.81 -0.75 -7.03
N VAL A 82 -0.95 0.13 -8.01
CA VAL A 82 0.18 0.79 -8.66
C VAL A 82 -0.03 2.30 -8.72
N PHE A 83 0.95 3.03 -8.21
CA PHE A 83 1.04 4.48 -8.30
C PHE A 83 2.11 4.84 -9.33
N GLY A 84 1.65 5.34 -10.47
CA GLY A 84 2.49 5.81 -11.56
C GLY A 84 3.32 7.05 -11.18
N ARG A 85 4.16 7.49 -12.11
CA ARG A 85 5.16 8.54 -11.85
C ARG A 85 4.55 9.92 -11.57
N ASP A 86 3.35 10.19 -12.07
CA ASP A 86 2.70 11.48 -11.89
C ASP A 86 2.11 11.60 -10.48
N LYS A 87 2.43 12.71 -9.83
CA LYS A 87 2.07 13.02 -8.45
C LYS A 87 0.59 12.78 -8.13
N SER A 88 0.32 11.95 -7.12
CA SER A 88 -1.01 11.66 -6.60
C SER A 88 -1.15 12.04 -5.11
N THR A 89 -2.10 12.90 -4.75
CA THR A 89 -2.22 13.46 -3.39
C THR A 89 -3.58 13.28 -2.73
N GLY A 90 -3.60 13.19 -1.40
CA GLY A 90 -4.83 12.94 -0.66
C GLY A 90 -5.44 11.59 -1.04
N ILE A 91 -4.59 10.56 -1.09
CA ILE A 91 -5.00 9.19 -1.34
C ILE A 91 -5.14 8.49 0.01
N THR A 92 -6.29 7.86 0.25
CA THR A 92 -6.49 7.00 1.40
C THR A 92 -6.84 5.60 0.91
N LEU A 93 -6.02 4.63 1.30
CA LEU A 93 -6.34 3.22 1.26
C LEU A 93 -6.68 2.79 2.69
N SER A 94 -7.91 2.33 2.92
CA SER A 94 -8.35 1.91 4.26
C SER A 94 -9.08 0.57 4.27
N ASN A 95 -8.88 -0.25 5.30
CA ASN A 95 -9.64 -1.49 5.53
C ASN A 95 -9.62 -2.49 4.35
N ASN A 96 -8.64 -2.38 3.44
CA ASN A 96 -8.55 -3.23 2.25
C ASN A 96 -7.85 -4.55 2.57
N HIS A 97 -8.16 -5.58 1.79
CA HIS A 97 -7.53 -6.89 1.88
C HIS A 97 -6.75 -7.20 0.59
N ILE A 98 -5.47 -7.47 0.76
CA ILE A 98 -4.55 -7.88 -0.29
C ILE A 98 -4.20 -9.35 -0.05
N ASN A 99 -4.78 -10.22 -0.88
CA ASN A 99 -4.61 -11.66 -0.78
C ASN A 99 -3.67 -12.14 -1.89
N GLY A 100 -2.43 -12.45 -1.52
CA GLY A 100 -1.38 -12.91 -2.42
C GLY A 100 -1.40 -14.41 -2.76
N ARG A 101 -2.42 -15.17 -2.32
CA ARG A 101 -2.52 -16.60 -2.67
C ARG A 101 -2.75 -16.77 -4.17
N THR A 102 -1.86 -17.47 -4.83
CA THR A 102 -1.94 -17.76 -6.27
C THR A 102 -1.36 -19.14 -6.60
N GLN A 103 -1.74 -19.73 -7.73
CA GLN A 103 -1.08 -20.92 -8.26
C GLN A 103 0.11 -20.57 -9.18
N TRP A 104 0.25 -19.28 -9.53
CA TRP A 104 1.22 -18.77 -10.49
C TRP A 104 2.04 -17.65 -9.85
N SER A 105 2.99 -18.00 -8.98
CA SER A 105 3.90 -17.02 -8.38
C SER A 105 5.24 -16.98 -9.10
N ALA A 106 5.89 -15.81 -9.07
CA ALA A 106 7.24 -15.64 -9.61
C ALA A 106 8.25 -16.59 -8.92
N GLY A 107 8.05 -16.89 -7.64
CA GLY A 107 8.85 -17.82 -6.86
C GLY A 107 8.45 -19.30 -6.98
N CYS A 108 7.40 -19.63 -7.74
CA CYS A 108 6.85 -20.99 -7.87
C CYS A 108 6.45 -21.65 -6.53
N ASP A 109 6.03 -20.84 -5.56
CA ASP A 109 5.75 -21.21 -4.16
C ASP A 109 4.34 -20.85 -3.68
N GLY A 110 3.54 -20.20 -4.54
CA GLY A 110 2.17 -19.76 -4.25
C GLY A 110 2.01 -18.36 -3.65
N TYR A 111 3.11 -17.63 -3.42
CA TYR A 111 3.12 -16.29 -2.83
C TYR A 111 3.29 -15.19 -3.88
N HIS A 112 2.36 -14.23 -3.95
CA HIS A 112 2.41 -13.15 -4.94
C HIS A 112 3.56 -12.16 -4.68
N TYR A 113 4.30 -11.75 -5.71
CA TYR A 113 5.43 -10.81 -5.58
C TYR A 113 4.99 -9.36 -5.84
N TRP A 114 4.18 -9.13 -6.87
CA TRP A 114 3.80 -7.81 -7.36
C TRP A 114 2.63 -7.25 -6.54
N THR A 115 2.93 -6.76 -5.33
CA THR A 115 1.88 -6.37 -4.37
C THR A 115 1.45 -4.91 -4.55
N ILE A 116 2.27 -3.95 -4.14
CA ILE A 116 2.01 -2.51 -4.20
C ILE A 116 3.27 -1.80 -4.71
N GLU A 117 3.14 -1.11 -5.84
CA GLU A 117 4.24 -0.32 -6.41
C GLU A 117 3.96 1.18 -6.28
N MET A 118 4.88 1.90 -5.63
CA MET A 118 4.77 3.33 -5.40
C MET A 118 5.97 4.08 -5.99
N VAL A 119 5.78 4.66 -7.17
CA VAL A 119 6.85 5.39 -7.89
C VAL A 119 6.46 6.84 -8.21
N GLY A 120 5.48 7.39 -7.49
CA GLY A 120 4.94 8.73 -7.70
C GLY A 120 5.79 9.84 -7.09
N GLN A 121 6.01 10.91 -7.86
CA GLN A 121 6.86 12.02 -7.47
C GLN A 121 6.11 13.03 -6.58
N GLY A 122 6.14 12.79 -5.28
CA GLY A 122 5.54 13.65 -4.26
C GLY A 122 4.16 13.17 -3.82
N ASP A 123 3.90 11.87 -3.97
CA ASP A 123 2.65 11.24 -3.56
C ASP A 123 2.44 11.37 -2.05
N GLN A 124 1.17 11.48 -1.66
CA GLN A 124 0.74 11.56 -0.26
C GLN A 124 -0.34 10.51 -0.02
N ILE A 125 0.03 9.42 0.65
CA ILE A 125 -0.78 8.22 0.78
C ILE A 125 -0.96 7.87 2.26
N THR A 126 -2.22 7.77 2.70
CA THR A 126 -2.58 7.12 3.97
C THR A 126 -2.89 5.65 3.69
N PHE A 127 -2.23 4.76 4.43
CA PHE A 127 -2.37 3.32 4.36
C PHE A 127 -2.80 2.80 5.73
N GLN A 128 -4.09 2.57 5.90
CA GLN A 128 -4.69 2.35 7.22
C GLN A 128 -5.48 1.05 7.30
N ASN A 129 -5.29 0.26 8.37
CA ASN A 129 -6.07 -0.97 8.60
C ASN A 129 -6.06 -1.95 7.42
N ILE A 130 -4.98 -1.99 6.65
CA ILE A 130 -4.84 -2.88 5.51
C ILE A 130 -4.40 -4.26 6.00
N PHE A 131 -5.01 -5.31 5.47
CA PHE A 131 -4.54 -6.67 5.65
C PHE A 131 -3.81 -7.14 4.40
N VAL A 132 -2.50 -7.36 4.53
CA VAL A 132 -1.63 -7.88 3.47
C VAL A 132 -1.18 -9.29 3.87
N GLU A 133 -1.50 -10.30 3.04
CA GLU A 133 -1.10 -11.67 3.32
C GLU A 133 -0.55 -12.44 2.13
N HIS A 134 0.32 -13.41 2.43
CA HIS A 134 0.77 -14.43 1.50
C HIS A 134 1.49 -13.86 0.27
N ILE A 135 2.44 -12.95 0.52
CA ILE A 135 3.25 -12.29 -0.51
C ILE A 135 4.75 -12.61 -0.35
N THR A 136 5.54 -12.32 -1.37
CA THR A 136 7.01 -12.44 -1.35
C THR A 136 7.75 -11.10 -1.47
N GLY A 137 7.08 -10.02 -1.89
CA GLY A 137 7.72 -8.73 -2.12
C GLY A 137 6.76 -7.56 -2.35
N CYS A 138 7.34 -6.39 -2.58
CA CYS A 138 6.66 -5.15 -2.96
C CYS A 138 5.46 -4.77 -2.07
N GLY A 139 5.49 -5.02 -0.76
CA GLY A 139 4.37 -4.80 0.15
C GLY A 139 4.56 -3.69 1.19
N PRO A 140 4.87 -2.42 0.84
CA PRO A 140 4.98 -1.85 -0.50
C PRO A 140 6.42 -1.71 -1.04
N ALA A 141 6.55 -1.59 -2.37
CA ALA A 141 7.73 -0.99 -3.00
C ALA A 141 7.61 0.54 -2.99
N LEU A 142 8.35 1.21 -2.09
CA LEU A 142 8.27 2.64 -1.79
C LEU A 142 9.44 3.40 -2.41
N SER A 143 9.21 4.09 -3.52
CA SER A 143 10.28 4.74 -4.28
C SER A 143 9.99 6.22 -4.54
N THR A 144 10.96 6.90 -5.15
CA THR A 144 10.91 8.31 -5.53
C THR A 144 10.55 9.18 -4.33
N THR A 145 9.82 10.28 -4.52
CA THR A 145 9.46 11.17 -3.41
C THR A 145 8.11 10.84 -2.78
N THR A 146 7.60 9.61 -2.96
CA THR A 146 6.37 9.14 -2.31
C THR A 146 6.51 9.20 -0.79
N PHE A 147 5.45 9.71 -0.16
CA PHE A 147 5.31 9.83 1.28
C PHE A 147 4.09 9.03 1.76
N ILE A 148 4.33 8.04 2.61
CA ILE A 148 3.30 7.14 3.15
C ILE A 148 3.15 7.29 4.67
N HIS A 149 1.90 7.29 5.14
CA HIS A 149 1.56 7.05 6.54
C HIS A 149 0.90 5.68 6.67
N ALA A 150 1.65 4.69 7.15
CA ALA A 150 1.20 3.32 7.34
C ALA A 150 0.84 3.07 8.80
N VAL A 151 -0.47 2.99 9.10
CA VAL A 151 -0.99 2.89 10.46
C VAL A 151 -1.96 1.72 10.64
N ASN A 152 -1.80 0.96 11.73
CA ASN A 152 -2.72 -0.11 12.14
C ASN A 152 -2.96 -1.22 11.09
N ASN A 153 -1.98 -1.47 10.24
CA ASN A 153 -2.04 -2.53 9.23
C ASN A 153 -1.55 -3.87 9.79
N VAL A 154 -1.90 -4.95 9.09
CA VAL A 154 -1.40 -6.29 9.38
C VAL A 154 -0.70 -6.83 8.14
N TRP A 155 0.59 -7.13 8.28
CA TRP A 155 1.35 -7.94 7.33
C TRP A 155 1.50 -9.34 7.91
N SER A 156 0.97 -10.35 7.21
CA SER A 156 0.96 -11.73 7.69
C SER A 156 1.50 -12.69 6.63
N ASP A 157 2.33 -13.64 7.04
CA ASP A 157 2.78 -14.73 6.17
C ASP A 157 3.47 -14.20 4.91
N ILE A 158 4.64 -13.56 5.10
CA ILE A 158 5.43 -12.98 4.02
C ILE A 158 6.70 -13.79 3.86
N ASN A 159 6.75 -14.59 2.79
CA ASN A 159 7.82 -15.51 2.46
C ASN A 159 8.99 -14.83 1.71
N GLY A 160 9.30 -13.59 2.08
CA GLY A 160 10.32 -12.77 1.45
C GLY A 160 10.46 -11.46 2.21
N HIS A 161 10.16 -10.35 1.56
CA HIS A 161 10.19 -9.03 2.21
C HIS A 161 8.89 -8.26 2.07
N ALA A 162 8.64 -7.34 3.00
CA ALA A 162 7.52 -6.40 2.91
C ALA A 162 7.94 -5.12 2.17
N ILE A 163 8.73 -4.26 2.80
CA ILE A 163 9.10 -2.95 2.26
C ILE A 163 10.38 -3.03 1.42
N GLU A 164 10.33 -2.50 0.22
CA GLU A 164 11.48 -2.28 -0.67
C GLU A 164 11.41 -0.90 -1.32
N GLY A 165 12.35 -0.57 -2.22
CA GLY A 165 12.29 0.62 -3.06
C GLY A 165 13.64 1.31 -3.23
N ASP A 166 13.61 2.54 -3.73
CA ASP A 166 14.80 3.32 -4.02
C ASP A 166 15.33 4.14 -2.82
N THR A 167 16.04 5.22 -3.11
CA THR A 167 16.72 6.05 -2.12
C THR A 167 15.88 7.19 -1.53
N ALA A 168 14.71 7.51 -2.09
CA ALA A 168 14.01 8.75 -1.77
C ALA A 168 12.66 8.54 -1.07
N GLY A 169 12.12 7.32 -1.06
CA GLY A 169 10.84 6.99 -0.45
C GLY A 169 10.81 7.31 1.05
N ARG A 170 9.66 7.79 1.56
CA ARG A 170 9.54 8.22 2.96
C ARG A 170 8.28 7.70 3.62
N GLY A 171 8.33 7.36 4.89
CA GLY A 171 7.13 6.95 5.59
C GLY A 171 7.22 6.80 7.10
N LEU A 172 6.08 7.09 7.74
CA LEU A 172 5.83 6.76 9.14
C LEU A 172 5.07 5.44 9.19
N VAL A 173 5.58 4.48 9.96
CA VAL A 173 4.99 3.14 10.09
C VAL A 173 4.73 2.88 11.57
N GLU A 174 3.49 3.02 12.01
CA GLU A 174 3.11 2.99 13.43
C GLU A 174 1.92 2.07 13.73
N GLY A 175 1.90 1.45 14.92
CA GLY A 175 0.76 0.63 15.38
C GLY A 175 0.47 -0.62 14.54
N ASN A 176 1.38 -1.06 13.68
CA ASN A 176 1.15 -2.20 12.80
C ASN A 176 1.54 -3.53 13.44
N VAL A 177 1.03 -4.62 12.88
CA VAL A 177 1.40 -5.99 13.22
C VAL A 177 2.14 -6.64 12.05
N PHE A 178 3.34 -7.15 12.31
CA PHE A 178 4.09 -8.01 11.39
C PHE A 178 4.12 -9.42 11.97
N LYS A 179 3.50 -10.37 11.27
CA LYS A 179 3.38 -11.76 11.70
C LYS A 179 3.94 -12.70 10.64
N ASN A 180 4.94 -13.51 10.99
CA ASN A 180 5.62 -14.41 10.06
C ASN A 180 6.16 -13.68 8.81
N VAL A 181 6.82 -12.53 9.00
CA VAL A 181 7.41 -11.73 7.94
C VAL A 181 8.92 -11.92 7.97
N LYS A 182 9.49 -12.62 6.98
CA LYS A 182 10.93 -12.94 6.95
C LYS A 182 11.80 -11.68 7.04
N GLN A 183 11.53 -10.69 6.20
CA GLN A 183 12.22 -9.40 6.21
C GLN A 183 11.21 -8.26 6.12
N VAL A 184 11.19 -7.36 7.11
CA VAL A 184 10.21 -6.25 7.08
C VAL A 184 10.65 -5.18 6.09
N VAL A 185 11.95 -4.87 6.01
CA VAL A 185 12.51 -3.93 5.03
C VAL A 185 13.78 -4.53 4.45
N VAL A 186 13.97 -4.43 3.14
CA VAL A 186 15.23 -4.85 2.47
C VAL A 186 16.43 -4.05 2.97
N ASP A 187 17.59 -4.70 3.08
CA ASP A 187 18.79 -4.10 3.71
C ASP A 187 19.38 -2.92 2.92
N ASP A 188 19.18 -2.92 1.61
CA ASP A 188 19.66 -1.88 0.71
C ASP A 188 18.69 -0.69 0.56
N PHE A 189 17.52 -0.72 1.22
CA PHE A 189 16.59 0.40 1.19
C PHE A 189 17.21 1.67 1.81
N LYS A 190 17.38 2.72 1.00
CA LYS A 190 18.02 3.99 1.43
C LYS A 190 17.03 5.12 1.70
N GLY A 191 15.74 4.91 1.49
CA GLY A 191 14.68 5.84 1.89
C GLY A 191 14.66 6.11 3.39
N LYS A 192 13.79 7.03 3.83
CA LYS A 192 13.69 7.47 5.24
C LYS A 192 12.43 6.93 5.88
N LEU A 193 12.57 6.16 6.95
CA LEU A 193 11.44 5.56 7.65
C LEU A 193 11.52 5.85 9.15
N ASN A 194 10.36 6.02 9.78
CA ASN A 194 10.25 5.95 11.22
C ASN A 194 9.28 4.82 11.58
N SER A 195 9.76 3.79 12.26
CA SER A 195 8.97 2.64 12.72
C SER A 195 8.58 2.74 14.19
N CYS A 196 8.76 3.92 14.80
CA CYS A 196 8.53 4.19 16.23
C CYS A 196 9.18 3.13 17.16
N PRO A 197 10.46 2.73 16.94
CA PRO A 197 11.04 1.60 17.67
C PRO A 197 11.47 1.93 19.11
N ASP A 198 11.49 3.22 19.48
CA ASP A 198 11.80 3.69 20.82
C ASP A 198 11.10 5.01 21.12
N SER A 199 11.15 5.43 22.40
CA SER A 199 10.47 6.64 22.87
C SER A 199 10.95 7.93 22.20
N ALA A 200 12.23 8.02 21.79
CA ALA A 200 12.75 9.23 21.17
C ALA A 200 12.21 9.38 19.73
N ALA A 201 12.26 8.30 18.95
CA ALA A 201 11.68 8.25 17.62
C ALA A 201 10.15 8.43 17.66
N ALA A 202 9.50 7.91 18.70
CA ALA A 202 8.06 8.03 18.90
C ALA A 202 7.62 9.45 19.26
N SER A 203 8.24 10.07 20.27
CA SER A 203 7.87 11.42 20.72
C SER A 203 8.17 12.50 19.68
N ALA A 204 9.07 12.26 18.73
CA ALA A 204 9.35 13.19 17.64
C ALA A 204 8.13 13.48 16.75
N THR A 205 7.12 12.60 16.70
CA THR A 205 5.91 12.81 15.90
C THR A 205 4.95 13.81 16.52
N GLU A 206 4.99 14.02 17.83
CA GLU A 206 4.00 14.82 18.57
C GLU A 206 3.89 16.25 18.03
N LYS A 207 5.02 16.87 17.73
CA LYS A 207 5.08 18.22 17.15
C LYS A 207 4.36 18.35 15.80
N TYR A 208 4.28 17.28 15.02
CA TYR A 208 3.79 17.30 13.64
C TYR A 208 2.42 16.66 13.48
N LEU A 209 2.14 15.61 14.27
CA LEU A 209 0.90 14.84 14.22
C LEU A 209 -0.07 15.16 15.38
N GLY A 210 0.41 15.86 16.42
CA GLY A 210 -0.35 16.12 17.64
C GLY A 210 -0.49 14.90 18.56
N HIS A 211 0.29 13.84 18.33
CA HIS A 211 0.36 12.65 19.18
C HIS A 211 1.70 11.93 19.04
N VAL A 212 2.06 11.18 20.07
CA VAL A 212 3.20 10.24 20.07
C VAL A 212 2.81 8.99 19.28
N CYS A 213 3.60 8.62 18.28
CA CYS A 213 3.29 7.46 17.45
C CYS A 213 3.47 6.15 18.20
N GLN A 214 2.73 5.12 17.77
CA GLN A 214 2.75 3.81 18.43
C GLN A 214 3.78 2.86 17.80
N GLY A 215 4.50 2.12 18.64
CA GLY A 215 5.43 1.08 18.18
C GLY A 215 4.70 -0.05 17.45
N ASN A 216 5.44 -0.77 16.60
CA ASN A 216 4.90 -1.91 15.86
C ASN A 216 5.08 -3.23 16.65
N ILE A 217 4.20 -4.20 16.40
CA ILE A 217 4.23 -5.54 17.01
C ILE A 217 4.84 -6.53 16.01
N PHE A 218 5.78 -7.35 16.48
CA PHE A 218 6.45 -8.38 15.67
C PHE A 218 6.21 -9.77 16.27
N ILE A 219 5.69 -10.69 15.47
CA ILE A 219 5.46 -12.08 15.82
C ILE A 219 6.23 -12.93 14.81
N THR A 220 7.29 -13.62 15.24
CA THR A 220 8.14 -14.46 14.37
C THR A 220 8.54 -13.73 13.07
N SER A 221 8.99 -12.48 13.20
CA SER A 221 9.27 -11.61 12.05
C SER A 221 10.62 -10.91 12.19
N GLY A 222 11.19 -10.48 11.07
CA GLY A 222 12.39 -9.65 11.05
C GLY A 222 12.20 -8.34 11.81
N ALA A 223 13.28 -7.81 12.38
CA ALA A 223 13.25 -6.55 13.10
C ALA A 223 13.02 -5.36 12.16
N PHE A 224 12.43 -4.28 12.68
CA PHE A 224 12.24 -3.03 11.92
C PHE A 224 12.49 -1.82 12.83
N ASN A 225 13.73 -1.31 12.78
CA ASN A 225 14.26 -0.31 13.72
C ASN A 225 14.70 0.97 13.00
N ARG A 226 13.80 1.60 12.25
CA ARG A 226 14.08 2.86 11.53
C ARG A 226 13.60 4.06 12.34
N LYS A 227 14.41 5.13 12.39
CA LYS A 227 14.24 6.26 13.33
C LYS A 227 14.35 7.63 12.66
N ASP A 228 14.17 7.69 11.34
CA ASP A 228 14.37 8.91 10.57
C ASP A 228 13.28 9.94 10.93
N THR A 229 13.65 11.12 11.42
CA THR A 229 12.67 12.17 11.81
C THR A 229 12.64 13.37 10.88
N GLY A 230 13.65 13.51 10.00
CA GLY A 230 13.81 14.69 9.15
C GLY A 230 12.67 14.94 8.15
N PHE A 231 11.88 13.91 7.84
CA PHE A 231 10.73 14.03 6.93
C PHE A 231 9.42 14.37 7.66
N LEU A 232 9.35 14.26 8.98
CA LEU A 232 8.09 14.41 9.74
C LEU A 232 7.41 15.78 9.54
N SER A 233 8.18 16.81 9.14
CA SER A 233 7.61 18.10 8.79
C SER A 233 6.65 18.07 7.59
N GLU A 234 6.69 17.04 6.75
CA GLU A 234 5.77 16.84 5.62
C GLU A 234 4.33 16.56 6.06
N PHE A 235 4.11 16.13 7.32
CA PHE A 235 2.76 15.98 7.89
C PHE A 235 2.05 17.32 8.15
N LYS A 236 2.78 18.45 8.18
CA LYS A 236 2.17 19.75 8.52
C LYS A 236 1.11 20.14 7.49
N GLY A 237 -0.08 20.42 7.97
CA GLY A 237 -1.21 20.85 7.14
C GLY A 237 -1.90 19.71 6.39
N LEU A 238 -1.49 18.45 6.61
CA LEU A 238 -2.20 17.28 6.10
C LEU A 238 -3.22 16.76 7.13
N PRO A 239 -4.36 16.20 6.70
CA PRO A 239 -5.19 15.39 7.56
C PRO A 239 -4.40 14.16 8.02
N ASN A 240 -4.36 13.91 9.34
CA ASN A 240 -3.58 12.80 9.91
C ASN A 240 -4.51 11.66 10.31
N ALA A 241 -4.18 10.43 9.89
CA ALA A 241 -4.73 9.23 10.51
C ALA A 241 -4.14 9.05 11.92
N ARG A 242 -4.79 8.25 12.77
CA ARG A 242 -4.31 7.99 14.14
C ARG A 242 -4.36 6.51 14.44
N SER A 243 -3.32 6.03 15.11
CA SER A 243 -3.39 4.78 15.86
C SER A 243 -4.30 5.04 17.06
N ILE A 244 -5.43 4.33 17.15
CA ILE A 244 -6.30 4.30 18.34
C ILE A 244 -5.99 3.05 19.13
#